data_AF-A0AAW8KI74-F1
#
_entry.id   AF-A0AAW8KI74-F1
#
_cell.length_a   1.000
_cell.length_b   1.000
_cell.length_c   1.000
_cell.angle_alpha   90.00
_cell.angle_beta   90.00
_cell.angle_gamma   90.00
#
_symmetry.space_group_name_H-M   'P 1'
#
loop_
_entity.id
_entity.type
_entity.pdbx_description
1 polymer ?
#
loop_
_entity_poly.entity_id
_entity_poly.type
_entity_poly.pdbx_seq_one_letter_code
_entity_poly.pdbx_strand_id
1 'polypeptide(L)' 'EKAAAKGYTFQVNPECEFFLFHTDDNGMPTTLSHEKGGYLDTSPIDLGENIRRDIILTLEEMGYDITSSHHEIAS' A
#
# COMPACT_ATOMS: atom_id res chain seq x y z
N GLU A 1 -1.34 12.42 -33.01
CA GLU A 1 -2.75 12.55 -32.59
C GLU A 1 -2.95 11.97 -31.20
N LYS A 2 -3.84 12.54 -30.38
CA LYS A 2 -4.19 12.02 -29.05
C LYS A 2 -5.25 10.93 -29.17
N ALA A 3 -5.26 9.94 -28.26
CA ALA A 3 -6.23 8.83 -28.25
C ALA A 3 -7.70 9.29 -28.32
N ALA A 4 -8.03 10.40 -27.65
CA ALA A 4 -9.37 10.99 -27.68
C ALA A 4 -9.85 11.36 -29.10
N ALA A 5 -8.95 11.81 -29.99
CA ALA A 5 -9.29 12.17 -31.37
C ALA A 5 -9.71 10.96 -32.22
N LYS A 6 -9.42 9.73 -31.74
CA LYS A 6 -9.78 8.47 -32.38
C LYS A 6 -10.98 7.79 -31.70
N GLY A 7 -11.64 8.46 -30.75
CA GLY A 7 -12.82 7.92 -30.04
C GLY A 7 -12.50 6.97 -28.88
N TYR A 8 -11.25 6.91 -28.41
CA TYR A 8 -10.86 6.06 -27.27
C TYR A 8 -10.89 6.83 -25.94
N THR A 9 -11.33 6.14 -24.88
CA THR A 9 -11.17 6.58 -23.48
C THR A 9 -9.98 5.85 -22.85
N PHE A 10 -9.08 6.59 -22.23
CA PHE A 10 -7.93 6.04 -21.51
C PHE A 10 -8.26 5.89 -20.03
N GLN A 11 -8.01 4.71 -19.47
CA GLN A 11 -8.21 4.39 -18.05
C GLN A 11 -6.86 3.98 -17.44
N VAL A 12 -6.62 4.39 -16.19
CA VAL A 12 -5.39 4.08 -15.44
C VAL A 12 -5.77 3.62 -14.05
N ASN A 13 -5.19 2.49 -13.64
CA ASN A 13 -5.30 1.95 -12.29
C ASN A 13 -3.86 1.80 -11.76
N PRO A 14 -3.35 2.78 -11.01
CA PRO A 14 -2.01 2.68 -10.44
C PRO A 14 -1.99 1.70 -9.27
N GLU A 15 -0.91 0.93 -9.16
CA GLU A 15 -0.60 0.09 -8.00
C GLU A 15 0.54 0.79 -7.23
N CYS A 16 0.21 1.35 -6.07
CA CYS A 16 1.14 2.14 -5.26
C CYS A 16 1.74 1.28 -4.14
N GLU A 17 2.97 0.81 -4.36
CA GLU A 17 3.75 0.10 -3.34
C GLU A 17 4.45 1.09 -2.37
N PHE A 18 4.63 0.68 -1.12
CA PHE A 18 5.32 1.47 -0.09
C PHE A 18 5.96 0.58 0.97
N PHE A 19 6.86 1.17 1.77
CA PHE A 19 7.49 0.52 2.92
C PHE A 19 7.01 1.14 4.23
N LEU A 20 6.96 0.33 5.29
CA LEU A 20 6.75 0.76 6.67
C LEU A 20 8.03 0.57 7.46
N PHE A 21 8.55 1.65 8.04
CA PHE A 21 9.72 1.63 8.92
C PHE A 21 9.36 2.21 10.29
N HIS A 22 10.13 1.82 11.30
CA HIS A 22 9.99 2.35 12.65
C HIS A 22 10.44 3.81 12.73
N THR A 23 9.89 4.51 13.71
CA THR A 23 10.40 5.80 14.15
C THR A 23 11.22 5.64 15.43
N ASP A 24 12.17 6.54 15.67
CA ASP A 24 12.90 6.60 16.94
C ASP A 24 12.08 7.30 18.04
N ASP A 25 12.65 7.43 19.24
CA ASP A 25 11.98 8.06 20.39
C ASP A 25 11.61 9.55 20.16
N ASN A 26 12.22 10.20 19.15
CA ASN A 26 11.92 11.57 18.77
C ASN A 26 10.90 11.64 17.60
N GLY A 27 10.38 10.49 17.14
CA GLY A 27 9.48 10.40 16.00
C GLY A 27 10.18 10.52 14.65
N MET A 28 11.50 10.46 14.59
CA MET A 28 12.25 10.54 13.34
C MET A 28 12.24 9.19 12.62
N PRO A 29 12.08 9.15 11.29
CA PRO A 29 12.07 7.89 10.54
C PRO A 29 13.43 7.19 10.65
N THR A 30 13.39 5.87 10.77
CA THR A 30 14.57 5.00 10.74
C THR A 30 14.54 4.11 9.50
N THR A 31 15.59 3.32 9.28
CA THR A 31 15.60 2.23 8.28
C THR A 31 15.36 0.87 8.91
N LEU A 32 14.89 0.83 10.16
CA LEU A 32 14.63 -0.41 10.88
C LEU A 32 13.20 -0.88 10.60
N SER A 33 13.06 -2.14 10.24
CA SER A 33 11.78 -2.84 10.18
C SER A 33 11.88 -4.15 10.97
N HIS A 34 10.81 -4.51 11.67
CA HIS A 34 10.67 -5.84 12.27
C HIS A 34 9.90 -6.79 11.36
N GLU A 35 9.42 -6.27 10.23
CA GLU A 35 8.70 -7.02 9.24
C GLU A 35 9.63 -8.07 8.62
N LYS A 36 9.13 -9.30 8.53
CA LYS A 36 9.82 -10.45 7.94
C LYS A 36 8.88 -11.27 7.05
N GLY A 37 7.64 -10.80 6.86
CA GLY A 37 6.70 -11.33 5.91
C GLY A 37 7.20 -11.16 4.49
N GLY A 38 6.86 -12.13 3.66
CA GLY A 38 6.99 -12.07 2.22
C GLY A 38 5.62 -11.92 1.57
N TYR A 39 5.59 -12.24 0.27
CA TYR A 39 4.40 -12.09 -0.56
C TYR A 39 3.20 -12.90 -0.03
N LEU A 40 2.08 -12.20 0.22
CA LEU A 40 0.82 -12.77 0.73
C LEU A 40 0.91 -13.49 2.09
N ASP A 41 1.98 -13.24 2.86
CA ASP A 41 2.02 -13.72 4.24
C ASP A 41 0.89 -13.07 5.07
N THR A 42 0.46 -13.79 6.10
CA THR A 42 -0.61 -13.38 7.00
C THR A 42 -0.14 -13.44 8.44
N SER A 43 -0.90 -12.83 9.35
CA SER A 43 -0.62 -12.89 10.78
C SER A 43 -0.38 -14.34 11.26
N PRO A 44 0.63 -14.60 12.11
CA PRO A 44 1.43 -13.65 12.88
C PRO A 44 2.74 -13.20 12.20
N ILE A 45 2.99 -13.61 10.96
CA ILE A 45 4.25 -13.29 10.27
C ILE A 45 4.21 -11.84 9.77
N ASP A 46 3.08 -11.46 9.18
CA ASP A 46 2.80 -10.11 8.72
C ASP A 46 2.39 -9.20 9.89
N LEU A 47 3.22 -8.22 10.22
CA LEU A 47 2.99 -7.26 11.29
C LEU A 47 2.25 -6.01 10.78
N GLY A 48 2.20 -5.82 9.45
CA GLY A 48 1.58 -4.67 8.79
C GLY A 48 0.06 -4.79 8.59
N GLU A 49 -0.56 -5.93 8.87
CA GLU A 49 -1.98 -6.19 8.56
C GLU A 49 -2.94 -5.13 9.13
N ASN A 50 -2.76 -4.75 10.40
CA ASN A 50 -3.60 -3.72 11.02
C ASN A 50 -3.37 -2.33 10.41
N ILE A 51 -2.12 -1.97 10.14
CA ILE A 51 -1.79 -0.67 9.52
C ILE A 51 -2.38 -0.61 8.10
N ARG A 52 -2.25 -1.68 7.32
CA ARG A 52 -2.85 -1.75 5.97
C ARG A 52 -4.36 -1.62 6.03
N ARG A 53 -5.02 -2.27 7.01
CA ARG A 53 -6.46 -2.12 7.23
C ARG A 53 -6.86 -0.67 7.52
N ASP A 54 -6.14 0.02 8.40
CA ASP A 54 -6.43 1.41 8.74
C ASP A 54 -6.24 2.34 7.54
N ILE A 55 -5.22 2.10 6.71
CA ILE A 55 -5.01 2.82 5.44
C ILE A 55 -6.20 2.62 4.49
N ILE A 56 -6.66 1.38 4.31
CA ILE A 56 -7.79 1.06 3.43
C ILE A 56 -9.06 1.77 3.89
N LEU A 57 -9.41 1.65 5.17
CA LEU A 57 -10.61 2.29 5.73
C LEU A 57 -10.56 3.81 5.55
N THR A 58 -9.40 4.42 5.77
CA THR A 58 -9.23 5.87 5.57
C THR A 58 -9.41 6.27 4.10
N LEU A 59 -8.86 5.50 3.17
CA LEU A 59 -9.02 5.76 1.73
C LEU A 59 -10.47 5.57 1.26
N GLU A 60 -11.16 4.55 1.78
CA GLU A 60 -12.60 4.34 1.52
C GLU A 60 -13.44 5.50 2.04
N GLU A 61 -13.15 6.02 3.25
CA GLU A 61 -13.80 7.22 3.79
C GLU A 61 -13.58 8.48 2.93
N MET A 62 -12.44 8.55 2.24
CA MET A 62 -12.13 9.61 1.27
C MET A 62 -12.79 9.40 -0.11
N GLY A 63 -13.49 8.29 -0.32
CA GLY A 63 -14.20 7.97 -1.56
C GLY A 63 -13.37 7.23 -2.60
N TYR A 64 -12.23 6.65 -2.22
CA TYR A 64 -11.48 5.73 -3.09
C TYR A 64 -12.09 4.33 -3.04
N ASP A 65 -12.12 3.66 -4.20
CA ASP A 65 -12.49 2.25 -4.31
C ASP A 65 -11.20 1.41 -4.30
N ILE A 66 -10.95 0.73 -3.19
CA ILE A 66 -9.75 -0.09 -3.00
C ILE A 66 -10.08 -1.54 -3.32
N THR A 67 -9.51 -2.05 -4.41
CA THR A 67 -9.80 -3.42 -4.88
C THR A 67 -9.10 -4.51 -4.06
N SER A 68 -7.87 -4.27 -3.60
CA SER A 68 -7.06 -5.26 -2.91
C SER A 68 -5.89 -4.65 -2.14
N SER A 69 -5.42 -5.35 -1.11
CA SER A 69 -4.17 -5.06 -0.40
C SER A 69 -3.49 -6.36 0.02
N HIS A 70 -2.16 -6.40 0.02
CA HIS A 70 -1.38 -7.54 0.49
C HIS A 70 0.00 -7.09 0.98
N HIS A 71 0.69 -7.98 1.71
CA HIS A 71 2.11 -7.85 1.96
C HIS A 71 2.89 -8.20 0.69
N GLU A 72 3.84 -7.35 0.29
CA GLU A 72 4.64 -7.52 -0.93
C GLU A 72 5.94 -8.32 -0.64
N ILE A 73 6.70 -8.70 -1.66
CA ILE A 73 7.88 -9.58 -1.50
C ILE A 73 8.97 -9.00 -0.58
N ALA A 74 9.10 -7.66 -0.52
CA ALA A 74 10.22 -7.00 0.15
C ALA A 74 9.94 -6.68 1.62
N SER A 75 10.94 -6.98 2.46
CA SER A 75 10.99 -6.70 3.91
C SER A 75 12.29 -6.00 4.29
#